data_AF-A0A8S2KWX3-F1
#
_entry.id   AF-A0A8S2KWX3-F1
#
_cell.length_a   1.000
_cell.length_b   1.000
_cell.length_c   1.000
_cell.angle_alpha   90.00
_cell.angle_beta   90.00
_cell.angle_gamma   90.00
#
_symmetry.space_group_name_H-M   'P 1'
#
loop_
_entity.id
_entity.type
_entity.pdbx_description
1 polymer ?
#
loop_
_entity_poly.entity_id
_entity_poly.type
_entity_poly.pdbx_seq_one_letter_code
_entity_poly.pdbx_strand_id
1 'polypeptide(L)'
;DNAKSTVIFALRLLTDLLLTNELFPVHSYGQLSNCVFLKSIFDLIENNGENDELILTAIKFILSFNLRFDSPHENPLMLTLLAVNEQLSCRELIERLILLFNRSVDPIECKTTNSIMKFFSDLFADQAATSDAVLYDSDRRLIVEIISRELSDRATTDETTTAYLSLLDLILRSQSITSETCPRIDELQTVFRAHLYAENCLKKNRLIINDILRQHYWLSTNDMPFYL
;
A
#
# COMPACT_ATOMS: atom_id res chain seq x y z
N ASP A 1 -3.11 32.19 6.37
CA ASP A 1 -3.66 31.85 5.03
C ASP A 1 -2.63 31.86 3.92
N ASN A 2 -1.95 32.96 3.60
CA ASN A 2 -1.02 33.03 2.45
C ASN A 2 0.09 31.95 2.47
N ALA A 3 0.71 31.67 3.62
CA ALA A 3 1.76 30.66 3.74
C ALA A 3 1.27 29.22 3.43
N LYS A 4 0.07 28.86 3.89
CA LYS A 4 -0.52 27.53 3.61
C LYS A 4 -0.82 27.39 2.12
N SER A 5 -1.35 28.42 1.48
CA SER A 5 -1.59 28.44 0.03
C SER A 5 -0.29 28.27 -0.77
N THR A 6 0.81 28.91 -0.35
CA THR A 6 2.12 28.73 -0.99
C THR A 6 2.62 27.29 -0.87
N VAL A 7 2.47 26.65 0.29
CA VAL A 7 2.87 25.25 0.49
C VAL A 7 2.04 24.31 -0.38
N ILE A 8 0.73 24.50 -0.45
CA ILE A 8 -0.15 23.72 -1.34
C ILE A 8 0.31 23.84 -2.79
N PHE A 9 0.58 25.07 -3.26
CA PHE A 9 1.05 25.30 -4.62
C PHE A 9 2.40 24.61 -4.89
N ALA A 10 3.35 24.72 -3.96
CA ALA A 10 4.65 24.08 -4.08
C ALA A 10 4.54 22.55 -4.15
N LEU A 11 3.74 21.94 -3.27
CA LEU A 11 3.53 20.49 -3.26
C LEU A 11 2.82 19.99 -4.52
N ARG A 12 1.85 20.75 -5.06
CA ARG A 12 1.23 20.44 -6.35
C ARG A 12 2.24 20.45 -7.49
N LEU A 13 3.05 21.51 -7.57
CA LEU A 13 4.08 21.62 -8.60
C LEU A 13 5.09 20.45 -8.50
N LEU A 14 5.53 20.10 -7.29
CA LEU A 14 6.42 18.96 -7.09
C LEU A 14 5.76 17.63 -7.49
N THR A 15 4.48 17.44 -7.15
CA THR A 15 3.70 16.26 -7.54
C THR A 15 3.64 16.15 -9.07
N ASP A 16 3.28 17.23 -9.76
CA ASP A 16 3.17 17.25 -11.22
C ASP A 16 4.53 16.94 -11.88
N LEU A 17 5.62 17.51 -11.35
CA LEU A 17 6.97 17.22 -11.82
C LEU A 17 7.35 15.75 -11.61
N LEU A 18 7.01 15.16 -10.45
CA LEU A 18 7.31 13.75 -10.14
C LEU A 18 6.59 12.77 -11.07
N LEU A 19 5.40 13.16 -11.54
CA LEU A 19 4.61 12.38 -12.48
C LEU A 19 5.07 12.50 -13.93
N THR A 20 5.99 13.43 -14.22
CA THR A 20 6.68 13.42 -15.50
C THR A 20 7.66 12.25 -15.56
N ASN A 21 7.80 11.60 -16.71
CA ASN A 21 8.82 10.57 -16.94
C ASN A 21 10.25 11.14 -17.07
N GLU A 22 10.46 12.39 -16.67
CA GLU A 22 11.74 13.06 -16.79
C GLU A 22 12.66 12.71 -15.62
N LEU A 23 13.97 12.77 -15.87
CA LEU A 23 15.00 12.58 -14.86
C LEU A 23 15.18 13.89 -14.09
N PHE A 24 15.02 13.84 -12.76
CA PHE A 24 15.34 14.97 -11.92
C PHE A 24 16.86 15.18 -11.85
N PRO A 25 17.34 16.44 -11.84
CA PRO A 25 18.72 16.72 -11.50
C PRO A 25 19.09 16.10 -10.15
N VAL A 26 20.21 15.38 -10.10
CA VAL A 26 20.66 14.59 -8.93
C VAL A 26 20.67 15.41 -7.64
N HIS A 27 21.08 16.68 -7.71
CA HIS A 27 21.14 17.58 -6.55
C HIS A 27 19.75 17.93 -5.99
N SER A 28 18.77 18.21 -6.85
CA SER A 28 17.38 18.48 -6.44
C SER A 28 16.73 17.23 -5.85
N TYR A 29 17.05 16.07 -6.42
CA TYR A 29 16.54 14.79 -5.93
C TYR A 29 17.11 14.42 -4.55
N GLY A 30 18.37 14.77 -4.28
CA GLY A 30 18.99 14.59 -2.96
C GLY A 30 18.32 15.40 -1.85
N GLN A 31 17.79 16.59 -2.17
CA GLN A 31 17.02 17.39 -1.21
C GLN A 31 15.63 16.80 -0.95
N LEU A 32 14.93 16.33 -2.00
CA LEU A 32 13.62 15.67 -1.84
C LEU A 32 13.72 14.32 -1.13
N SER A 33 14.83 13.62 -1.32
CA SER A 33 15.14 12.34 -0.67
C SER A 33 15.68 12.50 0.76
N ASN A 34 15.79 13.73 1.25
CA ASN A 34 16.29 14.01 2.59
C ASN A 34 15.25 13.60 3.65
N CYS A 35 15.65 12.79 4.62
CA CYS A 35 14.77 12.31 5.68
C CYS A 35 14.17 13.45 6.53
N VAL A 36 14.86 14.58 6.71
CA VAL A 36 14.35 15.76 7.43
C VAL A 36 13.20 16.39 6.65
N PHE A 37 13.32 16.48 5.33
CA PHE A 37 12.25 17.01 4.49
C PHE A 37 11.04 16.08 4.52
N LEU A 38 11.22 14.77 4.33
CA LEU A 38 10.12 13.81 4.38
C LEU A 38 9.41 13.79 5.75
N LYS A 39 10.16 13.85 6.86
CA LYS A 39 9.60 14.02 8.20
C LYS A 39 8.77 15.29 8.33
N SER A 40 9.23 16.41 7.75
CA SER A 40 8.44 17.65 7.76
C SER A 40 7.12 17.53 6.98
N ILE A 41 7.05 16.67 5.96
CA ILE A 41 5.79 16.36 5.26
C ILE A 41 4.87 15.50 6.13
N PHE A 42 5.42 14.53 6.87
CA PHE A 42 4.64 13.74 7.84
C PHE A 42 4.09 14.65 8.94
N ASP A 43 4.93 15.49 9.54
CA ASP A 43 4.52 16.47 10.55
C ASP A 43 3.43 17.41 10.03
N LEU A 44 3.50 17.79 8.76
CA LEU A 44 2.48 18.62 8.10
C LEU A 44 1.15 17.89 8.01
N ILE A 45 1.14 16.58 7.72
CA ILE A 45 -0.07 15.77 7.67
C ILE A 45 -0.65 15.58 9.08
N GLU A 46 0.19 15.16 10.05
CA GLU A 46 -0.25 14.86 11.41
C GLU A 46 -0.77 16.09 12.17
N ASN A 47 -0.17 17.27 11.96
CA ASN A 47 -0.47 18.47 12.76
C ASN A 47 -1.41 19.48 12.09
N ASN A 48 -1.96 19.18 10.89
CA ASN A 48 -2.88 20.08 10.18
C ASN A 48 -4.24 19.43 9.86
N GLY A 49 -4.72 18.52 10.73
CA GLY A 49 -5.97 17.74 10.57
C GLY A 49 -7.21 18.48 10.04
N GLU A 50 -7.32 19.78 10.29
CA GLU A 50 -8.45 20.62 9.86
C GLU A 50 -8.38 21.07 8.38
N ASN A 51 -7.23 20.95 7.71
CA ASN A 51 -7.05 21.39 6.33
C ASN A 51 -6.91 20.20 5.37
N ASP A 52 -8.06 19.65 4.98
CA ASP A 52 -8.16 18.50 4.08
C ASP A 52 -7.46 18.73 2.73
N GLU A 53 -7.50 19.94 2.18
CA GLU A 53 -6.85 20.25 0.90
C GLU A 53 -5.32 20.14 1.02
N LEU A 54 -4.75 20.67 2.11
CA LEU A 54 -3.32 20.58 2.38
C LEU A 54 -2.89 19.13 2.61
N ILE A 55 -3.60 18.39 3.44
CA ILE A 55 -3.31 16.98 3.74
C ILE A 55 -3.37 16.15 2.46
N LEU A 56 -4.45 16.27 1.68
CA LEU A 56 -4.60 15.53 0.44
C LEU A 56 -3.49 15.88 -0.55
N THR A 57 -3.09 17.14 -0.62
CA THR A 57 -1.98 17.57 -1.49
C THR A 57 -0.64 16.97 -1.04
N ALA A 58 -0.38 16.91 0.26
CA ALA A 58 0.81 16.26 0.82
C ALA A 58 0.81 14.74 0.58
N ILE A 59 -0.34 14.08 0.71
CA ILE A 59 -0.49 12.65 0.39
C ILE A 59 -0.21 12.38 -1.09
N LYS A 60 -0.74 13.22 -2.01
CA LYS A 60 -0.43 13.11 -3.44
C LYS A 60 1.06 13.28 -3.72
N PHE A 61 1.73 14.19 -3.00
CA PHE A 61 3.18 14.31 -3.09
C PHE A 61 3.89 13.02 -2.62
N ILE A 62 3.53 12.47 -1.47
CA ILE A 62 4.11 11.22 -0.94
C ILE A 62 3.95 10.06 -1.93
N LEU A 63 2.73 9.88 -2.44
CA LEU A 63 2.40 8.80 -3.37
C LEU A 63 3.12 8.95 -4.73
N SER A 64 3.21 10.18 -5.27
CA SER A 64 3.94 10.44 -6.52
C SER A 64 5.45 10.28 -6.35
N PHE A 65 5.99 10.68 -5.20
CA PHE A 65 7.39 10.44 -4.85
C PHE A 65 7.68 8.94 -4.75
N ASN A 66 6.81 8.19 -4.08
CA ASN A 66 6.93 6.76 -3.92
C ASN A 66 7.00 6.02 -5.27
N LEU A 67 6.21 6.45 -6.26
CA LEU A 67 6.21 5.85 -7.60
C LEU A 67 7.55 5.92 -8.33
N ARG A 68 8.50 6.75 -7.88
CA ARG A 68 9.82 6.91 -8.51
C ARG A 68 10.81 5.80 -8.20
N PHE A 69 10.49 4.91 -7.27
CA PHE A 69 11.41 3.89 -6.78
C PHE A 69 10.87 2.50 -7.09
N ASP A 70 11.66 1.69 -7.80
CA ASP A 70 11.31 0.29 -8.07
C ASP A 70 11.62 -0.62 -6.87
N SER A 71 12.64 -0.27 -6.08
CA SER A 71 13.09 -1.03 -4.92
C SER A 71 12.69 -0.35 -3.61
N PRO A 72 11.88 -1.00 -2.74
CA PRO A 72 11.51 -0.45 -1.43
C PRO A 72 12.71 -0.20 -0.50
N HIS A 73 13.77 -1.02 -0.60
CA HIS A 73 14.97 -0.88 0.24
C HIS A 73 15.84 0.32 -0.14
N GLU A 74 15.69 0.83 -1.36
CA GLU A 74 16.37 2.04 -1.84
C GLU A 74 15.46 3.27 -1.80
N ASN A 75 14.21 3.10 -1.37
CA ASN A 75 13.20 4.13 -1.34
C ASN A 75 13.35 4.99 -0.08
N PRO A 76 13.77 6.27 -0.19
CA PRO A 76 13.98 7.16 0.95
C PRO A 76 12.72 7.37 1.78
N LEU A 77 11.54 7.26 1.18
CA LEU A 77 10.27 7.34 1.88
C LEU A 77 10.09 6.17 2.85
N MET A 78 10.33 4.94 2.38
CA MET A 78 10.22 3.74 3.21
C MET A 78 11.29 3.73 4.30
N LEU A 79 12.54 4.07 3.96
CA LEU A 79 13.61 4.22 4.93
C LEU A 79 13.30 5.29 5.99
N THR A 80 12.64 6.39 5.60
CA THR A 80 12.24 7.44 6.55
C THR A 80 11.11 6.97 7.45
N LEU A 81 10.08 6.28 6.92
CA LEU A 81 9.00 5.69 7.72
C LEU A 81 9.56 4.69 8.75
N LEU A 82 10.48 3.81 8.32
CA LEU A 82 11.19 2.91 9.21
C LEU A 82 11.99 3.66 10.30
N ALA A 83 12.67 4.76 9.91
CA ALA A 83 13.47 5.56 10.84
C ALA A 83 12.66 6.46 11.78
N VAL A 84 11.37 6.71 11.49
CA VAL A 84 10.45 7.33 12.45
C VAL A 84 10.19 6.35 13.58
N ASN A 85 9.92 5.08 13.26
CA ASN A 85 9.69 3.99 14.22
C ASN A 85 8.74 4.35 15.38
N GLU A 86 7.71 5.14 15.06
CA GLU A 86 6.74 5.65 16.01
C GLU A 86 5.39 5.78 15.29
N GLN A 87 4.49 4.82 15.53
CA GLN A 87 3.20 4.73 14.87
C GLN A 87 2.36 5.99 15.05
N LEU A 88 2.44 6.64 16.22
CA LEU A 88 1.72 7.89 16.51
C LEU A 88 2.16 9.05 15.61
N SER A 89 3.39 9.05 15.10
CA SER A 89 3.92 10.11 14.24
C SER A 89 3.50 9.97 12.78
N CYS A 90 2.79 8.90 12.41
CA CYS A 90 2.31 8.63 11.06
C CYS A 90 0.81 8.27 11.04
N ARG A 91 0.08 8.54 12.12
CA ARG A 91 -1.27 8.03 12.31
C ARG A 91 -2.25 8.60 11.29
N GLU A 92 -2.32 9.93 11.16
CA GLU A 92 -3.21 10.59 10.20
C GLU A 92 -2.83 10.20 8.76
N LEU A 93 -1.53 10.10 8.46
CA LEU A 93 -1.06 9.62 7.15
C LEU A 93 -1.60 8.22 6.84
N ILE A 94 -1.41 7.26 7.75
CA ILE A 94 -1.84 5.87 7.57
C ILE A 94 -3.38 5.78 7.49
N GLU A 95 -4.10 6.44 8.39
CA GLU A 95 -5.58 6.42 8.38
C GLU A 95 -6.12 6.97 7.05
N ARG A 96 -5.57 8.07 6.54
CA ARG A 96 -5.97 8.64 5.24
C ARG A 96 -5.63 7.73 4.07
N LEU A 97 -4.47 7.07 4.09
CA LEU A 97 -4.09 6.11 3.04
C LEU A 97 -5.01 4.88 3.03
N ILE A 98 -5.37 4.35 4.20
CA ILE A 98 -6.33 3.24 4.32
C ILE A 98 -7.72 3.67 3.84
N LEU A 99 -8.16 4.90 4.16
CA LEU A 99 -9.43 5.43 3.66
C LEU A 99 -9.45 5.54 2.14
N LEU A 100 -8.36 6.00 1.52
CA LEU A 100 -8.25 6.05 0.06
C LEU A 100 -8.22 4.65 -0.56
N PHE A 101 -7.50 3.71 0.06
CA PHE A 101 -7.46 2.31 -0.34
C PHE A 101 -8.85 1.65 -0.29
N ASN A 102 -9.60 1.90 0.78
CA ASN A 102 -10.97 1.40 0.96
C ASN A 102 -11.94 1.95 -0.10
N ARG A 103 -11.66 3.13 -0.65
CA ARG A 103 -12.47 3.74 -1.72
C ARG A 103 -12.07 3.24 -3.11
N SER A 104 -10.96 2.52 -3.24
CA SER A 104 -10.42 2.05 -4.52
C SER A 104 -10.20 3.19 -5.52
N VAL A 105 -9.87 4.40 -5.01
CA VAL A 105 -9.60 5.61 -5.80
C VAL A 105 -8.14 5.99 -5.63
N ASP A 106 -7.40 6.03 -6.75
CA ASP A 106 -6.05 6.58 -6.78
C ASP A 106 -6.11 8.11 -6.88
N PRO A 107 -5.66 8.87 -5.87
CA PRO A 107 -5.74 10.34 -5.87
C PRO A 107 -4.82 11.01 -6.91
N ILE A 108 -3.89 10.26 -7.51
CA ILE A 108 -2.98 10.72 -8.56
C ILE A 108 -3.46 10.32 -9.95
N GLU A 109 -4.30 9.29 -10.05
CA GLU A 109 -4.78 8.74 -11.33
C GLU A 109 -3.63 8.37 -12.28
N CYS A 110 -2.54 7.79 -11.73
CA CYS A 110 -1.42 7.36 -12.55
C CYS A 110 -1.84 6.24 -13.50
N LYS A 111 -1.55 6.39 -14.80
CA LYS A 111 -2.02 5.46 -15.85
C LYS A 111 -1.41 4.07 -15.77
N THR A 112 -0.22 3.94 -15.19
CA THR A 112 0.58 2.71 -15.26
C THR A 112 0.50 1.87 -13.99
N THR A 113 0.39 2.50 -12.82
CA THR A 113 0.46 1.81 -11.53
C THR A 113 -0.37 2.56 -10.50
N ASN A 114 -1.27 1.85 -9.82
CA ASN A 114 -2.03 2.42 -8.72
C ASN A 114 -1.09 2.82 -7.58
N SER A 115 -1.02 4.12 -7.28
CA SER A 115 -0.03 4.68 -6.36
C SER A 115 -0.19 4.17 -4.92
N ILE A 116 -1.43 3.95 -4.48
CA ILE A 116 -1.76 3.44 -3.15
C ILE A 116 -1.37 1.97 -3.03
N MET A 117 -1.72 1.15 -4.03
CA MET A 117 -1.34 -0.26 -4.07
C MET A 117 0.18 -0.42 -4.03
N LYS A 118 0.89 0.41 -4.80
CA LYS A 118 2.35 0.46 -4.81
C LYS A 118 2.89 0.86 -3.44
N PHE A 119 2.32 1.88 -2.80
CA PHE A 119 2.72 2.30 -1.45
C PHE A 119 2.57 1.18 -0.41
N PHE A 120 1.42 0.50 -0.35
CA PHE A 120 1.25 -0.60 0.58
C PHE A 120 2.17 -1.78 0.25
N SER A 121 2.36 -2.10 -1.03
CA SER A 121 3.29 -3.17 -1.44
C SER A 121 4.71 -2.89 -0.95
N ASP A 122 5.21 -1.67 -1.14
CA ASP A 122 6.50 -1.23 -0.62
C ASP A 122 6.56 -1.30 0.91
N LEU A 123 5.50 -0.86 1.59
CA LEU A 123 5.42 -0.82 3.05
C LEU A 123 5.57 -2.22 3.68
N PHE A 124 4.99 -3.24 3.03
CA PHE A 124 5.05 -4.64 3.48
C PHE A 124 6.21 -5.44 2.86
N ALA A 125 7.02 -4.85 1.99
CA ALA A 125 8.06 -5.58 1.25
C ALA A 125 9.18 -6.12 2.15
N ASP A 126 9.58 -5.39 3.18
CA ASP A 126 10.73 -5.71 4.03
C ASP A 126 10.36 -6.57 5.25
N GLN A 127 9.77 -7.75 5.02
CA GLN A 127 9.43 -8.74 6.06
C GLN A 127 8.86 -8.13 7.35
N ALA A 128 7.91 -7.22 7.17
CA ALA A 128 7.24 -6.45 8.23
C ALA A 128 7.99 -5.24 8.82
N ALA A 129 9.32 -5.09 8.71
CA ALA A 129 10.07 -4.05 9.44
C ALA A 129 9.52 -2.63 9.28
N THR A 130 9.30 -2.17 8.04
CA THR A 130 8.76 -0.82 7.78
C THR A 130 7.29 -0.73 8.17
N SER A 131 6.49 -1.77 7.89
CA SER A 131 5.09 -1.80 8.31
C SER A 131 4.93 -1.79 9.83
N ASP A 132 5.79 -2.49 10.58
CA ASP A 132 5.75 -2.62 12.05
C ASP A 132 6.03 -1.28 12.72
N ALA A 133 6.92 -0.49 12.11
CA ALA A 133 7.23 0.86 12.55
C ALA A 133 6.02 1.82 12.52
N VAL A 134 5.03 1.61 11.64
CA VAL A 134 3.97 2.60 11.39
C VAL A 134 2.52 2.10 11.45
N LEU A 135 2.27 0.79 11.34
CA LEU A 135 0.91 0.21 11.37
C LEU A 135 0.62 -0.51 12.68
N TYR A 136 -0.57 -0.28 13.24
CA TYR A 136 -1.13 -1.11 14.30
C TYR A 136 -1.71 -2.42 13.75
N ASP A 137 -1.89 -3.42 14.62
CA ASP A 137 -2.55 -4.69 14.26
C ASP A 137 -4.00 -4.51 13.78
N SER A 138 -4.70 -3.47 14.28
CA SER A 138 -6.02 -3.09 13.78
C SER A 138 -5.97 -2.66 12.31
N ASP A 139 -4.94 -1.90 11.94
CA ASP A 139 -4.81 -1.34 10.60
C ASP A 139 -4.53 -2.43 9.58
N ARG A 140 -3.67 -3.39 9.93
CA ARG A 140 -3.37 -4.56 9.10
C ARG A 140 -4.60 -5.41 8.86
N ARG A 141 -5.38 -5.68 9.91
CA ARG A 141 -6.64 -6.41 9.79
C ARG A 141 -7.61 -5.64 8.90
N LEU A 142 -7.74 -4.33 9.07
CA LEU A 142 -8.60 -3.51 8.22
C LEU A 142 -8.16 -3.56 6.74
N ILE A 143 -6.86 -3.50 6.46
CA ILE A 143 -6.32 -3.65 5.10
C ILE A 143 -6.69 -5.03 4.53
N VAL A 144 -6.49 -6.12 5.29
CA VAL A 144 -6.89 -7.48 4.85
C VAL A 144 -8.40 -7.57 4.62
N GLU A 145 -9.21 -6.92 5.44
CA GLU A 145 -10.66 -6.88 5.26
C GLU A 145 -11.03 -6.18 3.93
N ILE A 146 -10.40 -5.05 3.63
CA ILE A 146 -10.59 -4.33 2.36
C ILE A 146 -10.18 -5.22 1.18
N ILE A 147 -9.02 -5.87 1.26
CA ILE A 147 -8.53 -6.78 0.22
C ILE A 147 -9.52 -7.94 0.01
N SER A 148 -10.02 -8.55 1.09
CA SER A 148 -10.95 -9.68 1.02
C SER A 148 -12.23 -9.31 0.28
N ARG A 149 -12.78 -8.12 0.56
CA ARG A 149 -13.96 -7.58 -0.14
C ARG A 149 -13.67 -7.31 -1.61
N GLU A 150 -12.57 -6.62 -1.91
CA GLU A 150 -12.18 -6.31 -3.29
C GLU A 150 -11.95 -7.57 -4.13
N LEU A 151 -11.34 -8.61 -3.56
CA LEU A 151 -11.15 -9.89 -4.24
C LEU A 151 -12.47 -10.65 -4.48
N SER A 152 -13.45 -10.49 -3.59
CA SER A 152 -14.76 -11.14 -3.70
C SER A 152 -15.62 -10.54 -4.81
N ASP A 153 -15.51 -9.22 -5.01
CA ASP A 153 -16.27 -8.49 -6.03
C ASP A 153 -15.65 -8.58 -7.43
N ARG A 154 -14.40 -9.05 -7.56
CA ARG A 154 -13.63 -9.04 -8.81
C ARG A 154 -13.63 -10.38 -9.54
N ALA A 155 -13.46 -10.29 -10.86
CA ALA A 155 -13.31 -11.45 -11.73
C ALA A 155 -11.93 -12.11 -11.60
N THR A 156 -11.87 -13.42 -11.84
CA THR A 156 -10.62 -14.22 -11.78
C THR A 156 -9.64 -13.93 -12.92
N THR A 157 -10.06 -13.12 -13.90
CA THR A 157 -9.31 -12.72 -15.09
C THR A 157 -8.72 -11.31 -15.02
N ASP A 158 -8.97 -10.56 -13.94
CA ASP A 158 -8.53 -9.16 -13.78
C ASP A 158 -7.08 -9.08 -13.25
N GLU A 159 -6.23 -8.27 -13.89
CA GLU A 159 -4.85 -8.01 -13.44
C GLU A 159 -4.82 -7.26 -12.10
N THR A 160 -5.84 -6.46 -11.80
CA THR A 160 -5.98 -5.79 -10.51
C THR A 160 -6.10 -6.81 -9.37
N THR A 161 -6.81 -7.92 -9.62
CA THR A 161 -6.90 -9.05 -8.68
C THR A 161 -5.51 -9.62 -8.37
N THR A 162 -4.62 -9.69 -9.37
CA THR A 162 -3.22 -10.11 -9.14
C THR A 162 -2.53 -9.17 -8.15
N ALA A 163 -2.70 -7.86 -8.28
CA ALA A 163 -2.09 -6.88 -7.37
C ALA A 163 -2.61 -7.03 -5.93
N TYR A 164 -3.92 -7.19 -5.74
CA TYR A 164 -4.51 -7.44 -4.42
C TYR A 164 -4.00 -8.76 -3.80
N LEU A 165 -3.89 -9.83 -4.58
CA LEU A 165 -3.35 -11.11 -4.12
C LEU A 165 -1.87 -10.99 -3.73
N SER A 166 -1.06 -10.29 -4.53
CA SER A 166 0.35 -10.02 -4.20
C SER A 166 0.50 -9.22 -2.92
N LEU A 167 -0.34 -8.20 -2.70
CA LEU A 167 -0.32 -7.44 -1.45
C LEU A 167 -0.76 -8.31 -0.26
N LEU A 168 -1.79 -9.14 -0.43
CA LEU A 168 -2.22 -10.08 0.62
C LEU A 168 -1.08 -11.03 1.03
N ASP A 169 -0.37 -11.60 0.06
CA ASP A 169 0.79 -12.47 0.31
C ASP A 169 1.87 -11.75 1.13
N LEU A 170 2.21 -10.50 0.79
CA LEU A 170 3.18 -9.70 1.54
C LEU A 170 2.73 -9.48 3.00
N ILE A 171 1.47 -9.14 3.24
CA ILE A 171 0.94 -8.91 4.58
C ILE A 171 0.96 -10.20 5.40
N LEU A 172 0.55 -11.32 4.82
CA LEU A 172 0.53 -12.62 5.52
C LEU A 172 1.94 -13.10 5.85
N ARG A 173 2.91 -12.93 4.95
CA ARG A 173 4.33 -13.25 5.17
C ARG A 173 4.98 -12.41 6.27
N SER A 174 4.44 -11.23 6.52
CA SER A 174 4.82 -10.38 7.65
C SER A 174 4.49 -11.03 9.02
N GLN A 175 3.78 -12.17 9.04
CA GLN A 175 3.33 -12.90 10.24
C GLN A 175 2.46 -12.07 11.20
N SER A 176 1.89 -10.97 10.72
CA SER A 176 1.04 -10.08 11.52
C SER A 176 -0.42 -10.55 11.60
N ILE A 177 -0.79 -11.56 10.81
CA ILE A 177 -2.14 -12.10 10.73
C ILE A 177 -2.09 -13.62 10.94
N THR A 178 -2.92 -14.13 11.84
CA THR A 178 -3.05 -15.55 12.17
C THR A 178 -4.46 -16.05 11.88
N SER A 179 -4.70 -17.35 12.02
CA SER A 179 -6.04 -17.94 11.87
C SER A 179 -7.09 -17.35 12.82
N GLU A 180 -6.67 -16.86 13.98
CA GLU A 180 -7.57 -16.29 14.99
C GLU A 180 -7.85 -14.80 14.74
N THR A 181 -6.94 -14.10 14.07
CA THR A 181 -7.02 -12.65 13.85
C THR A 181 -7.37 -12.25 12.42
N CYS A 182 -7.32 -13.20 11.48
CA CYS A 182 -7.64 -12.97 10.07
C CYS A 182 -9.12 -12.60 9.89
N PRO A 183 -9.42 -11.38 9.41
CA PRO A 183 -10.78 -10.99 9.13
C PRO A 183 -11.27 -11.71 7.88
N ARG A 184 -12.56 -12.10 7.89
CA ARG A 184 -13.25 -12.69 6.73
C ARG A 184 -12.55 -13.91 6.12
N ILE A 185 -11.98 -14.76 6.97
CA ILE A 185 -11.29 -15.99 6.57
C ILE A 185 -12.13 -16.86 5.61
N ASP A 186 -13.42 -17.04 5.88
CA ASP A 186 -14.33 -17.83 5.04
C ASP A 186 -14.52 -17.23 3.64
N GLU A 187 -14.52 -15.89 3.56
CA GLU A 187 -14.65 -15.13 2.31
C GLU A 187 -13.39 -15.32 1.47
N LEU A 188 -12.20 -15.17 2.07
CA LEU A 188 -10.92 -15.45 1.42
C LEU A 188 -10.82 -16.89 0.94
N GLN A 189 -11.23 -17.87 1.76
CA GLN A 189 -11.27 -19.27 1.38
C GLN A 189 -12.17 -19.49 0.15
N THR A 190 -13.34 -18.85 0.12
CA THR A 190 -14.28 -18.94 -1.00
C THR A 190 -13.68 -18.34 -2.27
N VAL A 191 -13.04 -17.17 -2.18
CA VAL A 191 -12.33 -16.51 -3.28
C VAL A 191 -11.21 -17.39 -3.82
N PHE A 192 -10.37 -17.95 -2.95
CA PHE A 192 -9.25 -18.80 -3.36
C PHE A 192 -9.74 -20.04 -4.09
N ARG A 193 -10.80 -20.69 -3.57
CA ARG A 193 -11.45 -21.81 -4.25
C ARG A 193 -11.93 -21.41 -5.65
N ALA A 194 -12.63 -20.29 -5.78
CA ALA A 194 -13.13 -19.82 -7.07
C ALA A 194 -11.99 -19.62 -8.09
N HIS A 195 -10.86 -19.04 -7.66
CA HIS A 195 -9.69 -18.83 -8.53
C HIS A 195 -8.99 -20.12 -8.93
N LEU A 196 -8.88 -21.09 -8.02
CA LEU A 196 -8.20 -22.37 -8.29
C LEU A 196 -9.01 -23.26 -9.24
N TYR A 197 -10.35 -23.21 -9.17
CA TYR A 197 -11.23 -24.03 -10.01
C TYR A 197 -11.66 -23.34 -11.32
N ALA A 198 -11.68 -22.01 -11.40
CA ALA A 198 -12.12 -21.30 -12.59
C ALA A 198 -11.20 -21.56 -13.79
N GLU A 199 -11.73 -22.14 -14.88
CA GLU A 199 -10.96 -22.56 -16.06
C GLU A 199 -10.06 -21.45 -16.64
N ASN A 200 -10.60 -20.24 -16.73
CA ASN A 200 -9.94 -19.07 -17.33
C ASN A 200 -9.19 -18.17 -16.33
N CYS A 201 -9.00 -18.61 -15.08
CA CYS A 201 -8.25 -17.82 -14.09
C CYS A 201 -6.82 -17.54 -14.56
N LEU A 202 -6.32 -16.33 -14.30
CA LEU A 202 -4.93 -15.98 -14.59
C LEU A 202 -3.98 -16.92 -13.86
N LYS A 203 -2.99 -17.46 -14.58
CA LYS A 203 -1.98 -18.38 -14.02
C LYS A 203 -1.26 -17.77 -12.81
N LYS A 204 -0.95 -16.47 -12.87
CA LYS A 204 -0.31 -15.72 -11.76
C LYS A 204 -1.15 -15.76 -10.48
N ASN A 205 -2.46 -15.56 -10.58
CA ASN A 205 -3.36 -15.60 -9.42
C ASN A 205 -3.31 -16.97 -8.75
N ARG A 206 -3.37 -18.07 -9.53
CA ARG A 206 -3.26 -19.42 -8.98
C ARG A 206 -1.92 -19.67 -8.30
N LEU A 207 -0.81 -19.20 -8.88
CA LEU A 207 0.52 -19.35 -8.30
C LEU A 207 0.61 -18.65 -6.93
N ILE A 208 0.19 -17.38 -6.86
CA ILE A 208 0.21 -16.61 -5.61
C ILE A 208 -0.67 -17.29 -4.55
N ILE A 209 -1.89 -17.71 -4.92
CA ILE A 209 -2.80 -18.40 -3.98
C ILE A 209 -2.19 -19.69 -3.47
N ASN A 210 -1.61 -20.52 -4.34
CA ASN A 210 -0.96 -21.76 -3.91
C ASN A 210 0.22 -21.47 -2.96
N ASP A 211 1.01 -20.43 -3.23
CA ASP A 211 2.12 -20.04 -2.36
C ASP A 211 1.64 -19.54 -1.00
N ILE A 212 0.55 -18.76 -0.95
CA ILE A 212 -0.12 -18.37 0.30
C ILE A 212 -0.59 -19.62 1.06
N LEU A 213 -1.31 -20.54 0.41
CA LEU A 213 -1.85 -21.74 1.05
C LEU A 213 -0.76 -22.68 1.57
N ARG A 214 0.41 -22.73 0.91
CA ARG A 214 1.58 -23.49 1.38
C ARG A 214 2.16 -22.92 2.67
N GLN A 215 2.22 -21.59 2.78
CA GLN A 215 2.81 -20.90 3.94
C GLN A 215 1.80 -20.75 5.09
N HIS A 216 0.51 -20.63 4.77
CA HIS A 216 -0.58 -20.35 5.70
C HIS A 216 -1.68 -21.41 5.55
N TYR A 217 -1.37 -22.65 5.95
CA TYR A 217 -2.26 -23.81 5.77
C TYR A 217 -3.65 -23.64 6.39
N TRP A 218 -3.80 -22.76 7.38
CA TRP A 218 -5.07 -22.44 8.01
C TRP A 218 -6.05 -21.70 7.07
N LEU A 219 -5.57 -21.16 5.94
CA LEU A 219 -6.40 -20.65 4.84
C LEU A 219 -6.85 -21.76 3.88
N SER A 220 -6.37 -22.99 4.02
CA SER A 220 -6.79 -24.10 3.17
C SER A 220 -8.05 -24.76 3.71
N THR A 221 -8.93 -25.18 2.81
CA THR A 221 -10.05 -26.09 3.12
C THR A 221 -9.82 -27.44 2.46
N ASN A 222 -10.38 -28.53 3.01
CA ASN A 222 -10.19 -29.90 2.51
C ASN A 222 -10.53 -30.08 1.01
N ASP A 223 -11.39 -29.21 0.45
CA ASP A 223 -11.85 -29.29 -0.92
C ASP A 223 -11.04 -28.43 -1.91
N MET A 224 -9.91 -27.83 -1.48
CA MET A 224 -9.05 -27.04 -2.38
C MET A 224 -7.97 -27.90 -3.04
N PRO A 225 -7.80 -27.78 -4.37
CA PRO A 225 -6.74 -28.50 -5.07
C PRO A 225 -5.40 -27.79 -4.81
N PHE A 226 -4.47 -28.47 -4.15
CA PHE A 226 -3.07 -28.04 -4.15
C PHE A 226 -2.49 -28.37 -5.53
N TYR A 227 -2.43 -27.37 -6.40
CA TYR A 227 -1.68 -27.51 -7.65
C TYR A 227 -0.20 -27.27 -7.32
N LEU A 228 0.59 -28.35 -7.43
CA LEU A 228 2.04 -28.31 -7.28
C LEU A 228 2.70 -27.54 -8.44
#